data_AF-A0A1B3P5I5-F1
#
_entry.id   AF-A0A1B3P5I5-F1
#
_cell.length_a   1.000
_cell.length_b   1.000
_cell.length_c   1.000
_cell.angle_alpha   90.00
_cell.angle_beta   90.00
_cell.angle_gamma   90.00
#
_symmetry.space_group_name_H-M   'P 1'
#
loop_
_entity.id
_entity.type
_entity.pdbx_description
1 polymer ?
#
loop_
_entity_poly.entity_id
_entity_poly.type
_entity_poly.pdbx_seq_one_letter_code
_entity_poly.pdbx_strand_id
1 'polypeptide(L)'
;MSIFFLDQVGHIDQGIFVENHNVMCYIACIYKLTQAVKNNKLNLDLLIKQIDILYPTDLKEEVKKSVYACIHVQDNYDDMCEAIFYTTKCFYEFDPKYFIFA
;
A
#
# COMPACT_ATOMS: atom_id res chain seq x y z
N MET A 1 -3.48 22.61 -1.67
CA MET A 1 -2.85 21.35 -2.11
C MET A 1 -1.79 21.74 -3.12
N SER A 2 -0.54 21.86 -2.68
CA SER A 2 0.53 22.49 -3.46
C SER A 2 1.02 21.53 -4.55
N ILE A 3 1.32 22.04 -5.75
CA ILE A 3 1.82 21.26 -6.91
C ILE A 3 2.96 20.31 -6.51
N PHE A 4 3.86 20.78 -5.65
CA PHE A 4 4.99 20.01 -5.12
C PHE A 4 4.60 18.70 -4.40
N PHE A 5 3.44 18.66 -3.74
CA PHE A 5 2.98 17.45 -3.05
C PHE A 5 2.46 16.39 -4.03
N LEU A 6 1.85 16.83 -5.14
CA LEU A 6 1.40 15.93 -6.21
C LEU A 6 2.60 15.24 -6.87
N ASP A 7 3.70 15.96 -7.06
CA ASP A 7 4.95 15.40 -7.59
C ASP A 7 5.56 14.35 -6.64
N GLN A 8 5.37 14.48 -5.33
CA GLN A 8 5.91 13.52 -4.35
C GLN A 8 5.13 12.22 -4.26
N VAL A 9 3.83 12.23 -4.60
CA VAL A 9 2.95 11.05 -4.52
C VAL A 9 2.62 10.44 -5.88
N GLY A 10 2.83 11.19 -6.97
CA GLY A 10 2.46 10.78 -8.32
C GLY A 10 3.33 9.69 -8.94
N HIS A 11 4.37 9.23 -8.25
CA HIS A 11 5.34 8.25 -8.74
C HIS A 11 5.46 7.00 -7.84
N ILE A 12 4.48 6.76 -6.97
CA ILE A 12 4.50 5.60 -6.06
C ILE A 12 4.38 4.28 -6.84
N ASP A 13 3.57 4.26 -7.89
CA ASP A 13 3.46 3.14 -8.84
C ASP A 13 4.77 2.84 -9.59
N GLN A 14 5.64 3.83 -9.70
CA GLN A 14 6.98 3.72 -10.29
C GLN A 14 8.06 3.33 -9.27
N GLY A 15 7.69 3.06 -8.02
CA GLY A 15 8.62 2.69 -6.96
C GLY A 15 9.28 3.87 -6.25
N ILE A 16 8.80 5.10 -6.48
CA ILE A 16 9.33 6.29 -5.80
C ILE A 16 8.61 6.45 -4.45
N PHE A 17 9.17 5.84 -3.42
CA PHE A 17 8.69 5.93 -2.04
C PHE A 17 9.47 7.00 -1.28
N VAL A 18 8.93 8.22 -1.21
CA VAL A 18 9.55 9.34 -0.48
C VAL A 18 9.28 9.20 1.02
N GLU A 19 10.34 9.09 1.82
CA GLU A 19 10.27 9.01 3.28
C GLU A 19 9.95 10.37 3.92
N ASN A 20 8.80 10.93 3.56
CA ASN A 20 8.22 12.12 4.15
C ASN A 20 6.90 11.75 4.81
N HIS A 21 6.71 12.13 6.07
CA HIS A 21 5.51 11.76 6.83
C HIS A 21 4.19 12.13 6.14
N ASN A 22 4.12 13.25 5.40
CA ASN A 22 2.91 13.62 4.66
C ASN A 22 2.64 12.68 3.48
N VAL A 23 3.68 12.20 2.81
CA VAL A 23 3.59 11.18 1.74
C VAL A 23 3.16 9.84 2.31
N MET A 24 3.76 9.44 3.44
CA MET A 24 3.37 8.23 4.16
C MET A 24 1.89 8.25 4.55
N CYS A 25 1.41 9.36 5.10
CA CYS A 25 0.02 9.51 5.48
C CYS A 25 -0.92 9.63 4.28
N TYR A 26 -0.45 10.10 3.13
CA TYR A 26 -1.22 10.03 1.89
C TYR A 26 -1.44 8.58 1.46
N ILE A 27 -0.40 7.75 1.49
CA ILE A 27 -0.53 6.30 1.21
C ILE A 27 -1.54 5.67 2.18
N ALA A 28 -1.42 5.96 3.48
CA ALA A 28 -2.39 5.51 4.47
C ALA A 28 -3.81 6.00 4.20
N CYS A 29 -3.98 7.22 3.68
CA CYS A 29 -5.28 7.78 3.30
C CYS A 29 -5.93 6.95 2.18
N ILE A 30 -5.17 6.59 1.14
CA ILE A 30 -5.66 5.77 0.03
C ILE A 30 -6.12 4.39 0.53
N TYR A 31 -5.33 3.72 1.38
CA TYR A 31 -5.74 2.45 1.98
C TYR A 31 -6.97 2.57 2.90
N LYS A 32 -7.18 3.72 3.54
CA LYS A 32 -8.43 3.99 4.29
C LYS A 32 -9.62 4.15 3.35
N LEU A 33 -9.44 4.83 2.21
CA LEU A 33 -10.50 5.01 1.21
C LEU A 33 -10.92 3.68 0.58
N THR A 34 -9.98 2.76 0.34
CA THR A 34 -10.26 1.39 -0.11
C THR A 34 -10.76 0.47 1.00
N GLN A 35 -10.97 0.99 2.22
CA GLN A 35 -11.46 0.24 3.37
C GLN A 35 -10.57 -0.98 3.72
N ALA A 36 -9.27 -0.89 3.46
CA ALA A 36 -8.30 -1.94 3.76
C ALA A 36 -7.70 -1.83 5.18
N VAL A 37 -7.99 -0.73 5.89
CA VAL A 37 -7.43 -0.44 7.21
C VAL A 37 -8.43 -0.76 8.32
N LYS A 38 -7.98 -1.47 9.35
CA LYS A 38 -8.73 -1.75 10.60
C LYS A 38 -7.78 -1.63 11.79
N ASN A 39 -8.22 -0.97 12.87
CA ASN A 39 -7.40 -0.75 14.07
C ASN A 39 -6.04 -0.10 13.77
N ASN A 40 -6.03 0.90 12.89
CA ASN A 40 -4.80 1.60 12.43
C ASN A 40 -3.75 0.68 11.78
N LYS A 41 -4.16 -0.48 11.25
CA LYS A 41 -3.31 -1.43 10.56
C LYS A 41 -3.96 -1.91 9.27
N LEU A 42 -3.16 -2.31 8.29
CA LEU A 42 -3.67 -3.04 7.13
C LEU A 42 -4.24 -4.38 7.60
N ASN A 43 -5.48 -4.65 7.21
CA ASN A 43 -6.11 -5.91 7.53
C ASN A 43 -6.00 -6.88 6.36
N LEU A 44 -5.48 -8.06 6.64
CA LEU A 44 -5.28 -9.11 5.64
C LEU A 44 -6.56 -9.44 4.89
N ASP A 45 -7.64 -9.79 5.60
CA ASP A 45 -8.90 -10.21 4.97
C ASP A 45 -9.52 -9.11 4.10
N LEU A 46 -9.43 -7.85 4.56
CA LEU A 46 -9.91 -6.70 3.78
C LEU A 46 -9.07 -6.46 2.53
N LEU A 47 -7.74 -6.60 2.62
CA LEU A 47 -6.85 -6.51 1.45
C LEU A 47 -7.16 -7.60 0.43
N ILE A 48 -7.26 -8.86 0.86
CA ILE A 48 -7.59 -9.98 -0.02
C ILE A 48 -8.94 -9.75 -0.71
N LYS A 49 -9.94 -9.27 0.03
CA LYS A 49 -11.25 -8.92 -0.52
C LYS A 49 -11.17 -7.79 -1.57
N GLN A 50 -10.37 -6.76 -1.33
CA GLN A 50 -10.17 -5.69 -2.32
C GLN A 50 -9.48 -6.22 -3.58
N ILE A 51 -8.49 -7.12 -3.43
CA ILE A 51 -7.84 -7.77 -4.57
C ILE A 51 -8.86 -8.58 -5.39
N ASP A 52 -9.73 -9.33 -4.72
CA ASP A 52 -10.77 -10.11 -5.38
C ASP A 52 -11.80 -9.26 -6.14
N ILE A 53 -12.00 -7.99 -5.75
CA ILE A 53 -12.92 -7.05 -6.40
C ILE A 53 -12.24 -6.29 -7.54
N LEU A 54 -11.01 -5.83 -7.33
CA LEU A 54 -10.34 -4.85 -8.20
C LEU A 54 -9.47 -5.48 -9.29
N TYR A 55 -8.91 -6.68 -9.05
CA TYR A 55 -7.95 -7.28 -9.97
C TYR A 55 -8.59 -8.28 -10.94
N PRO A 56 -8.08 -8.37 -12.18
CA PRO A 56 -8.39 -9.47 -13.09
C PRO A 56 -8.08 -10.84 -12.48
N THR A 57 -8.88 -11.85 -12.81
CA THR A 57 -8.81 -13.20 -12.20
C THR A 57 -7.42 -13.84 -12.30
N ASP A 58 -6.72 -13.62 -13.40
CA ASP A 58 -5.37 -14.14 -13.68
C ASP A 58 -4.26 -13.46 -12.86
N LEU A 59 -4.52 -12.28 -12.28
CA LEU A 59 -3.55 -11.52 -11.50
C LEU A 59 -3.76 -11.62 -9.99
N LYS A 60 -4.96 -12.02 -9.54
CA LYS A 60 -5.33 -12.06 -8.11
C LYS A 60 -4.33 -12.83 -7.26
N GLU A 61 -3.99 -14.04 -7.68
CA GLU A 61 -3.12 -14.91 -6.88
C GLU A 61 -1.68 -14.38 -6.78
N GLU A 62 -1.16 -13.75 -7.84
CA GLU A 62 0.17 -13.13 -7.80
C GLU A 62 0.19 -11.93 -6.85
N VAL A 63 -0.85 -11.09 -6.87
CA VAL A 63 -0.95 -9.93 -5.98
C VAL A 63 -1.16 -10.36 -4.52
N LYS A 64 -1.92 -11.44 -4.27
CA LYS A 64 -2.10 -11.97 -2.91
C LYS A 64 -0.78 -12.46 -2.30
N LYS A 65 0.14 -13.00 -3.10
CA LYS A 65 1.47 -13.43 -2.59
C LYS A 65 2.23 -12.28 -1.97
N SER A 66 2.22 -11.09 -2.58
CA SER A 66 2.89 -9.92 -2.00
C SER A 66 2.25 -9.50 -0.67
N VAL A 67 0.91 -9.56 -0.57
CA VAL A 67 0.20 -9.30 0.68
C VAL A 67 0.63 -10.28 1.78
N TYR A 68 0.58 -11.59 1.52
CA TYR A 68 0.99 -12.59 2.52
C TYR A 68 2.46 -12.44 2.92
N ALA A 69 3.33 -12.10 1.96
CA ALA A 69 4.76 -11.91 2.21
C ALA A 69 5.07 -10.67 3.04
N CYS A 70 4.30 -9.58 2.90
CA CYS A 70 4.68 -8.27 3.44
C CYS A 70 3.78 -7.76 4.56
N ILE A 71 2.59 -8.35 4.80
CA ILE A 71 1.61 -7.81 5.77
C ILE A 71 2.18 -7.66 7.19
N HIS A 72 3.20 -8.41 7.56
CA HIS A 72 3.83 -8.35 8.88
C HIS A 72 4.81 -7.17 9.03
N VAL A 73 5.22 -6.51 7.94
CA VAL A 73 6.16 -5.38 7.97
C VAL A 73 5.61 -4.23 8.82
N GLN A 74 4.29 -4.02 8.80
CA GLN A 74 3.61 -3.00 9.59
C GLN A 74 3.81 -3.15 11.11
N ASP A 75 4.15 -4.34 11.60
CA ASP A 75 4.30 -4.59 13.03
C ASP A 75 5.61 -4.01 13.59
N ASN A 76 6.51 -3.55 12.74
CA ASN A 76 7.75 -2.87 13.14
C ASN A 76 7.57 -1.37 13.43
N TYR A 77 6.36 -0.82 13.25
CA TYR A 77 6.09 0.61 13.32
C TYR A 77 4.87 0.91 14.19
N ASP A 78 5.02 1.86 15.11
CA ASP A 78 3.91 2.33 15.97
C ASP A 78 3.02 3.34 15.24
N ASP A 79 3.62 4.19 14.39
CA ASP A 79 2.88 5.14 13.58
C ASP A 79 2.18 4.43 12.42
N MET A 80 0.89 4.67 12.26
CA MET A 80 0.07 4.06 11.21
C MET A 80 0.54 4.46 9.81
N CYS A 81 0.96 5.71 9.60
CA CYS A 81 1.39 6.16 8.29
C CYS A 81 2.69 5.47 7.88
N GLU A 82 3.66 5.37 8.79
CA GLU A 82 4.90 4.60 8.60
C GLU A 82 4.60 3.11 8.36
N ALA A 83 3.79 2.50 9.22
CA ALA A 83 3.44 1.09 9.15
C ALA A 83 2.84 0.70 7.78
N ILE A 84 1.89 1.51 7.30
CA ILE A 84 1.27 1.30 5.98
C ILE A 84 2.27 1.60 4.87
N PHE A 85 3.04 2.70 4.96
CA PHE A 85 4.03 3.08 3.96
C PHE A 85 5.06 1.97 3.69
N TYR A 86 5.71 1.46 4.74
CA TYR A 86 6.74 0.43 4.59
C TYR A 86 6.16 -0.91 4.14
N THR A 87 4.94 -1.21 4.53
CA THR A 87 4.24 -2.41 4.03
C THR A 87 3.90 -2.29 2.54
N THR A 88 3.43 -1.13 2.09
CA THR A 88 3.18 -0.84 0.67
C THR A 88 4.47 -0.85 -0.15
N LYS A 89 5.55 -0.29 0.39
CA LYS A 89 6.88 -0.38 -0.22
C LYS A 89 7.32 -1.83 -0.39
N CYS A 90 7.11 -2.68 0.62
CA CYS A 90 7.37 -4.11 0.50
C CYS A 90 6.51 -4.78 -0.59
N PHE A 91 5.24 -4.42 -0.74
CA PHE A 91 4.41 -4.95 -1.84
C PHE A 91 5.01 -4.63 -3.21
N TYR A 92 5.50 -3.40 -3.40
CA TYR A 92 6.18 -3.00 -4.62
C TYR A 92 7.48 -3.78 -4.81
N GLU A 93 8.35 -3.84 -3.79
CA GLU A 93 9.65 -4.51 -3.87
C GLU A 93 9.53 -6.03 -4.09
N PHE A 94 8.47 -6.66 -3.58
CA PHE A 94 8.21 -8.08 -3.74
C PHE A 94 7.88 -8.45 -5.19
N ASP A 95 6.95 -7.71 -5.82
CA ASP A 95 6.62 -7.90 -7.23
C ASP A 95 6.17 -6.59 -7.88
N PRO A 96 7.12 -5.78 -8.41
CA PRO A 96 6.81 -4.49 -9.03
C PRO A 96 5.89 -4.62 -10.25
N LYS A 97 5.86 -5.79 -10.90
CA LYS A 97 5.11 -6.01 -12.14
C LYS A 97 3.60 -5.98 -11.91
N TYR A 98 3.14 -6.46 -10.75
CA TYR A 98 1.72 -6.53 -10.41
C TYR A 98 1.30 -5.50 -9.35
N PHE A 99 2.23 -4.65 -8.91
CA PHE A 99 1.94 -3.57 -8.00
C PHE A 99 1.15 -2.46 -8.71
N ILE A 100 0.03 -2.06 -8.11
CA ILE A 100 -0.77 -0.92 -8.54
C ILE A 100 -1.07 -0.08 -7.31
N PHE A 101 -0.86 1.23 -7.44
CA PHE A 101 -1.19 2.20 -6.41
C PHE A 101 -2.10 3.28 -7.03
N ALA A 102 -3.36 3.31 -6.60
CA ALA A 102 -4.39 4.22 -7.12
C ALA A 102 -5.40 4.57 -6.00
#